data_AF-A0A960VJR5-F1
#
_entry.id   AF-A0A960VJR5-F1
#
_cell.length_a   1.000
_cell.length_b   1.000
_cell.length_c   1.000
_cell.angle_alpha   90.00
_cell.angle_beta   90.00
_cell.angle_gamma   90.00
#
_symmetry.space_group_name_H-M   'P 1'
#
loop_
_entity.id
_entity.type
_entity.pdbx_description
1 polymer ?
#
loop_
_entity_poly.entity_id
_entity_poly.type
_entity_poly.pdbx_seq_one_letter_code
_entity_poly.pdbx_strand_id
1 'polypeptide(L)'
;MKLWQFLLLMGVLVAAGGALLLGVNFLVLPSVIHGNKVVTMPDVRGMTVEGAELQLGTVGLDVAVARQRAHPTIPEGMILDQIPAAQSRIRGGRIVRVITSSGPPAGAVPRLLGLSLRQAEITLQRENYKLGRVLRVPRPGATEPVVDYQNPVPGVEAYKGVVVDLVVAEPAAAELLRMPDLRGVPLYQARQAIADAGFVLAPVTYERTATAAPNVVLSQDPPPGRRIRKGERLELVASSR
;
A
#
# COMPACT_ATOMS: atom_id res chain seq x y z
N MET A 1 2.99 -62.13 -72.45
CA MET A 1 4.00 -62.35 -71.39
C MET A 1 3.96 -63.82 -70.99
N LYS A 2 5.10 -64.52 -70.89
CA LYS A 2 5.11 -65.94 -70.50
C LYS A 2 4.75 -66.07 -69.01
N LEU A 3 4.01 -67.11 -68.62
CA LEU A 3 3.51 -67.30 -67.24
C LEU A 3 4.60 -67.18 -66.16
N TRP A 4 5.81 -67.70 -66.43
CA TRP A 4 6.96 -67.54 -65.54
C TRP A 4 7.34 -66.07 -65.33
N GLN A 5 7.34 -65.25 -66.38
CA GLN A 5 7.66 -63.81 -66.25
C GLN A 5 6.66 -63.09 -65.36
N PHE A 6 5.38 -63.46 -65.40
CA PHE A 6 4.34 -62.92 -64.52
C PHE A 6 4.58 -63.33 -63.05
N LEU A 7 4.92 -64.60 -62.80
CA LEU A 7 5.22 -65.10 -61.45
C LEU A 7 6.49 -64.46 -60.86
N LEU A 8 7.52 -64.23 -61.67
CA LEU A 8 8.72 -63.49 -61.25
C LEU A 8 8.39 -62.05 -60.87
N LEU A 9 7.58 -61.37 -61.70
CA LEU A 9 7.22 -59.98 -61.46
C LEU A 9 6.37 -59.83 -60.19
N MET A 10 5.44 -60.77 -59.95
CA MET A 10 4.71 -60.86 -58.69
C MET A 10 5.62 -61.12 -57.49
N GLY A 11 6.58 -62.04 -57.60
CA GLY A 11 7.54 -62.32 -56.52
C GLY A 11 8.37 -61.09 -56.13
N VAL A 12 8.83 -60.32 -57.13
CA VAL A 12 9.55 -59.06 -56.90
C VAL A 12 8.65 -58.01 -56.23
N LEU A 13 7.39 -57.92 -56.63
CA LEU A 13 6.43 -56.95 -56.07
C LEU A 13 6.09 -57.27 -54.61
N VAL A 14 5.90 -58.56 -54.28
CA VAL A 14 5.71 -59.03 -52.90
C VAL A 14 6.98 -58.80 -52.06
N ALA A 15 8.16 -59.09 -52.60
CA ALA A 15 9.42 -58.84 -51.91
C ALA A 15 9.66 -57.34 -51.65
N ALA A 16 9.36 -56.47 -52.62
CA ALA A 16 9.47 -55.03 -52.47
C ALA A 16 8.46 -54.48 -51.45
N GLY A 17 7.22 -54.97 -51.47
CA GLY A 17 6.20 -54.63 -50.46
C GLY A 17 6.60 -55.08 -49.06
N GLY A 18 7.14 -56.30 -48.93
CA GLY A 18 7.67 -56.82 -47.67
C GLY A 18 8.86 -56.01 -47.15
N ALA A 19 9.80 -55.65 -48.02
CA ALA A 19 10.94 -54.80 -47.66
C ALA A 19 10.51 -53.39 -47.25
N LEU A 20 9.50 -52.81 -47.89
CA LEU A 20 8.90 -51.53 -47.51
C LEU A 20 8.25 -51.62 -46.12
N LEU A 21 7.44 -52.65 -45.87
CA LEU A 21 6.79 -52.88 -44.57
C LEU A 21 7.83 -53.09 -43.46
N LEU A 22 8.87 -53.87 -43.70
CA LEU A 22 9.96 -54.08 -42.76
C LEU A 22 10.77 -52.80 -42.54
N GLY A 23 11.05 -52.03 -43.60
CA GLY A 23 11.73 -50.75 -43.51
C GLY A 23 10.93 -49.73 -42.69
N VAL A 24 9.62 -49.64 -42.92
CA VAL A 24 8.73 -48.81 -42.11
C VAL A 24 8.72 -49.31 -40.66
N ASN A 25 8.59 -50.62 -40.43
CA ASN A 25 8.48 -51.18 -39.08
C ASN A 25 9.76 -51.13 -38.24
N PHE A 26 10.95 -51.25 -38.86
CA PHE A 26 12.23 -51.33 -38.16
C PHE A 26 13.10 -50.08 -38.29
N LEU A 27 12.85 -49.18 -39.25
CA LEU A 27 13.59 -47.92 -39.39
C LEU A 27 12.73 -46.71 -39.04
N VAL A 28 11.51 -46.63 -39.59
CA VAL A 28 10.65 -45.44 -39.42
C VAL A 28 9.91 -45.46 -38.08
N LEU A 29 9.22 -46.57 -37.78
CA LEU A 29 8.45 -46.72 -36.54
C LEU A 29 9.35 -46.59 -35.30
N PRO A 30 10.57 -47.14 -35.23
CA PRO A 30 11.39 -46.96 -34.04
C PRO A 30 11.79 -45.50 -33.83
N SER A 31 12.07 -44.73 -34.87
CA SER A 31 12.37 -43.29 -34.75
C SER A 31 11.16 -42.46 -34.30
N VAL A 32 9.94 -42.82 -34.73
CA VAL A 32 8.71 -42.13 -34.35
C VAL A 32 8.26 -42.51 -32.93
N ILE A 33 8.41 -43.77 -32.53
CA ILE A 33 7.91 -44.31 -31.26
C ILE A 33 8.95 -44.20 -30.13
N HIS A 34 10.25 -44.37 -30.43
CA HIS A 34 11.34 -44.29 -29.44
C HIS A 34 11.97 -42.89 -29.34
N GLY A 35 11.36 -41.86 -29.95
CA GLY A 35 11.84 -40.47 -29.88
C GLY A 35 11.89 -39.88 -28.47
N ASN A 36 11.19 -40.48 -27.49
CA ASN A 36 11.10 -39.91 -26.16
C ASN A 36 12.04 -40.63 -25.18
N LYS A 37 13.34 -40.33 -25.29
CA LYS A 37 14.31 -40.65 -24.24
C LYS A 37 13.75 -40.19 -22.90
N VAL A 38 13.87 -41.03 -21.89
CA VAL A 38 13.54 -40.66 -20.51
C VAL A 38 14.64 -39.70 -20.05
N VAL A 39 14.26 -38.47 -19.76
CA VAL A 39 15.14 -37.42 -19.25
C VAL A 39 14.84 -37.17 -17.78
N THR A 40 15.87 -36.74 -17.05
CA THR A 40 15.73 -36.29 -15.67
C THR A 40 15.28 -34.83 -15.68
N MET A 41 14.19 -34.53 -14.99
CA MET A 41 13.60 -33.19 -14.91
C MET A 41 14.58 -32.22 -14.22
N PRO A 42 15.05 -31.16 -14.89
CA PRO A 42 15.84 -30.10 -14.25
C PRO A 42 15.04 -29.35 -13.19
N ASP A 43 15.74 -28.72 -12.24
CA ASP A 43 15.13 -27.76 -11.32
C ASP A 43 15.21 -26.36 -11.92
N VAL A 44 14.06 -25.79 -12.27
CA VAL A 44 13.89 -24.46 -12.84
C VAL A 44 13.28 -23.47 -11.84
N ARG A 45 13.06 -23.89 -10.59
CA ARG A 45 12.55 -22.99 -9.54
C ARG A 45 13.56 -21.88 -9.26
N GLY A 46 13.06 -20.66 -9.09
CA GLY A 46 13.88 -19.46 -8.92
C GLY A 46 14.52 -18.93 -10.20
N MET A 47 14.26 -19.54 -11.37
CA MET A 47 14.67 -19.00 -12.66
C MET A 47 13.57 -18.11 -13.27
N THR A 48 13.94 -17.27 -14.24
CA THR A 48 12.98 -16.63 -15.14
C THR A 48 12.40 -17.65 -16.11
N VAL A 49 11.25 -17.35 -16.71
CA VAL A 49 10.63 -18.21 -17.74
C VAL A 49 11.60 -18.43 -18.90
N GLU A 50 12.26 -17.38 -19.37
CA GLU A 50 13.26 -17.42 -20.45
C GLU A 50 14.46 -18.32 -20.08
N GLY A 51 14.97 -18.21 -18.84
CA GLY A 51 16.05 -19.07 -18.36
C GLY A 51 15.65 -20.54 -18.29
N ALA A 52 14.40 -20.80 -17.86
CA ALA A 52 13.85 -22.14 -17.83
C ALA A 52 13.64 -22.73 -19.23
N GLU A 53 13.19 -21.93 -20.20
CA GLU A 53 13.07 -22.36 -21.60
C GLU A 53 14.41 -22.82 -22.18
N LEU A 54 15.48 -22.06 -21.92
CA LEU A 54 16.83 -22.44 -22.35
C LEU A 54 17.31 -23.74 -21.68
N GLN A 55 17.11 -23.88 -20.37
CA GLN A 55 17.57 -25.06 -19.64
C GLN A 55 16.77 -26.31 -20.02
N LEU A 56 15.45 -26.20 -20.12
CA LEU A 56 14.56 -27.31 -20.47
C LEU A 56 14.70 -27.70 -21.94
N GLY A 57 14.94 -26.74 -22.83
CA GLY A 57 15.25 -26.99 -24.23
C GLY A 57 16.47 -27.88 -24.42
N THR A 58 17.49 -27.79 -23.55
CA THR A 58 18.70 -28.66 -23.63
C THR A 58 18.41 -30.14 -23.46
N VAL A 59 17.30 -30.47 -22.78
CA VAL A 59 16.84 -31.84 -22.54
C VAL A 59 15.58 -32.18 -23.35
N GLY A 60 15.23 -31.33 -24.33
CA GLY A 60 14.08 -31.54 -25.23
C GLY A 60 12.73 -31.44 -24.50
N LEU A 61 12.62 -30.54 -23.52
CA LEU A 61 11.39 -30.24 -22.80
C LEU A 61 10.95 -28.81 -23.12
N ASP A 62 9.64 -28.60 -23.24
CA ASP A 62 9.06 -27.28 -23.47
C ASP A 62 8.52 -26.72 -22.16
N VAL A 63 8.45 -25.39 -22.02
CA VAL A 63 7.83 -24.74 -20.85
C VAL A 63 6.49 -24.13 -21.21
N ALA A 64 5.55 -24.17 -20.27
CA ALA A 64 4.31 -23.40 -20.36
C ALA A 64 3.94 -22.84 -19.00
N VAL A 65 3.62 -21.54 -18.95
CA VAL A 65 3.11 -20.90 -17.73
C VAL A 65 1.67 -21.35 -17.50
N ALA A 66 1.44 -22.09 -16.40
CA ALA A 66 0.12 -22.61 -16.08
C ALA A 66 -0.75 -21.60 -15.34
N ARG A 67 -0.15 -20.81 -14.43
CA ARG A 67 -0.79 -19.74 -13.66
C ARG A 67 0.26 -18.86 -13.00
N GLN A 68 -0.15 -17.68 -12.58
CA GLN A 68 0.63 -16.81 -11.70
C GLN A 68 0.07 -16.86 -10.27
N ARG A 69 0.93 -16.66 -9.27
CA ARG A 69 0.55 -16.59 -7.85
C ARG A 69 1.36 -15.50 -7.14
N ALA A 70 0.68 -14.72 -6.30
CA ALA A 70 1.37 -13.74 -5.46
C ALA A 70 2.32 -14.43 -4.48
N HIS A 71 3.51 -13.85 -4.29
CA HIS A 71 4.51 -14.34 -3.36
C HIS A 71 5.14 -13.17 -2.60
N PRO A 72 5.20 -13.19 -1.26
CA PRO A 72 5.60 -12.02 -0.47
C PRO A 72 7.05 -11.57 -0.70
N THR A 73 7.93 -12.49 -1.12
CA THR A 73 9.38 -12.24 -1.22
C THR A 73 9.99 -12.56 -2.58
N ILE A 74 9.25 -13.21 -3.49
CA ILE A 74 9.80 -13.63 -4.78
C ILE A 74 9.35 -12.61 -5.83
N PRO A 75 10.29 -11.97 -6.56
CA PRO A 75 9.95 -10.99 -7.58
C PRO A 75 9.02 -11.54 -8.66
N GLU A 76 8.30 -10.65 -9.32
CA GLU A 76 7.47 -10.99 -10.47
C GLU A 76 8.30 -11.69 -11.58
N GLY A 77 7.70 -12.66 -12.27
CA GLY A 77 8.30 -13.36 -13.40
C GLY A 77 9.19 -14.56 -13.03
N MET A 78 9.49 -14.76 -11.75
CA MET A 78 10.27 -15.91 -11.28
C MET A 78 9.40 -17.16 -11.10
N ILE A 79 9.94 -18.34 -11.40
CA ILE A 79 9.24 -19.61 -11.24
C ILE A 79 9.20 -19.99 -9.75
N LEU A 80 8.00 -20.13 -9.20
CA LEU A 80 7.74 -20.59 -7.84
C LEU A 80 7.76 -22.12 -7.76
N ASP A 81 7.19 -22.76 -8.77
CA ASP A 81 6.93 -24.20 -8.76
C ASP A 81 6.88 -24.74 -10.17
N GLN A 82 7.16 -26.03 -10.30
CA GLN A 82 7.21 -26.74 -11.58
C GLN A 82 6.50 -28.09 -11.48
N ILE A 83 5.86 -28.47 -12.58
CA ILE A 83 5.22 -29.76 -12.71
C ILE A 83 5.59 -30.31 -14.11
N PRO A 84 6.26 -31.46 -14.22
CA PRO A 84 6.67 -32.40 -13.15
C PRO A 84 7.78 -31.87 -12.19
N ALA A 85 7.88 -32.47 -11.00
CA ALA A 85 8.86 -32.08 -9.99
C ALA A 85 10.30 -32.34 -10.44
N ALA A 86 11.25 -31.55 -9.94
CA ALA A 86 12.67 -31.72 -10.22
C ALA A 86 13.14 -33.16 -9.91
N GLN A 87 14.13 -33.63 -10.66
CA GLN A 87 14.70 -34.98 -10.61
C GLN A 87 13.74 -36.12 -10.99
N SER A 88 12.48 -35.83 -11.33
CA SER A 88 11.56 -36.85 -11.84
C SER A 88 12.01 -37.36 -13.22
N ARG A 89 11.73 -38.64 -13.49
CA ARG A 89 12.01 -39.26 -14.79
C ARG A 89 10.81 -39.08 -15.70
N ILE A 90 10.99 -38.30 -16.77
CA ILE A 90 9.91 -37.95 -17.69
C ILE A 90 10.32 -38.25 -19.12
N ARG A 91 9.33 -38.50 -19.97
CA ARG A 91 9.55 -38.66 -21.41
C ARG A 91 9.89 -37.29 -21.99
N GLY A 92 10.92 -37.22 -22.84
CA GLY A 92 11.21 -36.04 -23.66
C GLY A 92 9.99 -35.59 -24.50
N GLY A 93 9.99 -34.33 -24.92
CA GLY A 93 8.89 -33.71 -25.68
C GLY A 93 7.64 -33.40 -24.83
N ARG A 94 7.76 -33.43 -23.49
CA ARG A 94 6.68 -33.05 -22.59
C ARG A 94 6.74 -31.57 -22.25
N ILE A 95 5.56 -30.97 -22.11
CA ILE A 95 5.40 -29.62 -21.61
C ILE A 95 5.51 -29.63 -20.08
N VAL A 96 6.45 -28.85 -19.56
CA VAL A 96 6.63 -28.54 -18.16
C VAL A 96 5.77 -27.35 -17.83
N ARG A 97 4.82 -27.55 -16.91
CA ARG A 97 3.94 -26.50 -16.42
C ARG A 97 4.60 -25.79 -15.25
N VAL A 98 4.82 -24.50 -15.38
CA VAL A 98 5.41 -23.67 -14.31
C VAL A 98 4.37 -22.74 -13.70
N ILE A 99 4.52 -22.49 -12.41
CA ILE A 99 3.77 -21.46 -11.68
C ILE A 99 4.74 -20.32 -11.45
N THR A 100 4.42 -19.13 -11.93
CA THR A 100 5.27 -17.95 -11.77
C THR A 100 4.76 -17.03 -10.67
N SER A 101 5.67 -16.23 -10.12
CA SER A 101 5.35 -15.19 -9.15
C SER A 101 4.75 -13.97 -9.86
N SER A 102 3.68 -13.43 -9.30
CA SER A 102 3.15 -12.11 -9.66
C SER A 102 3.69 -11.00 -8.73
N GLY A 103 4.76 -11.29 -7.98
CA GLY A 103 5.30 -10.41 -6.94
C GLY A 103 4.49 -10.42 -5.63
N PRO A 104 4.85 -9.54 -4.68
CA PRO A 104 4.08 -9.37 -3.44
C PRO A 104 2.63 -9.01 -3.74
N PRO A 105 1.66 -9.45 -2.91
CA PRO A 105 0.25 -9.09 -3.12
C PRO A 105 0.12 -7.57 -3.19
N ALA A 106 -0.51 -7.04 -4.24
CA ALA A 106 -0.74 -5.62 -4.42
C ALA A 106 -2.21 -5.26 -4.14
N GLY A 107 -2.45 -4.00 -3.81
CA GLY A 107 -3.79 -3.44 -3.76
C GLY A 107 -3.76 -1.91 -3.76
N ALA A 108 -4.93 -1.30 -3.82
CA ALA A 108 -5.05 0.15 -3.71
C ALA A 108 -4.76 0.61 -2.26
N VAL A 109 -3.98 1.67 -2.12
CA VAL A 109 -3.73 2.32 -0.82
C VAL A 109 -5.02 2.99 -0.33
N PRO A 110 -5.48 2.75 0.91
CA PRO A 110 -6.73 3.29 1.41
C PRO A 110 -6.66 4.80 1.59
N ARG A 111 -7.83 5.44 1.55
CA ARG A 111 -7.97 6.86 1.88
C ARG A 111 -8.10 7.04 3.39
N LEU A 112 -7.14 7.75 3.97
CA LEU A 112 -7.03 8.03 5.40
C LEU A 112 -7.28 9.51 5.73
N LEU A 113 -7.31 10.38 4.71
CA LEU A 113 -7.57 11.81 4.85
C LEU A 113 -8.89 12.08 5.58
N GLY A 114 -8.84 12.93 6.60
CA GLY A 114 -9.96 13.31 7.46
C GLY A 114 -10.27 12.32 8.58
N LEU A 115 -9.62 11.15 8.62
CA LEU A 115 -9.79 10.20 9.72
C LEU A 115 -8.98 10.62 10.95
N SER A 116 -9.42 10.19 12.13
CA SER A 116 -8.56 10.19 13.31
C SER A 116 -7.39 9.23 13.14
N LEU A 117 -6.27 9.47 13.84
CA LEU A 117 -5.11 8.58 13.80
C LEU A 117 -5.47 7.11 14.12
N ARG A 118 -6.37 6.90 15.09
CA ARG A 118 -6.86 5.57 15.47
C ARG A 118 -7.65 4.88 14.36
N GLN A 119 -8.55 5.61 13.70
CA GLN A 119 -9.31 5.06 12.56
C GLN A 119 -8.38 4.76 11.38
N ALA A 120 -7.39 5.61 11.15
CA ALA A 120 -6.40 5.40 10.10
C ALA A 120 -5.59 4.12 10.34
N GLU A 121 -5.13 3.89 11.59
CA GLU A 121 -4.41 2.68 11.98
C GLU A 121 -5.24 1.40 11.77
N ILE A 122 -6.50 1.40 12.22
CA ILE A 122 -7.41 0.25 12.03
C ILE A 122 -7.63 -0.04 10.54
N THR A 123 -7.79 1.02 9.73
CA THR A 123 -7.98 0.90 8.28
C THR A 123 -6.73 0.29 7.62
N LEU A 124 -5.54 0.76 7.99
CA LEU A 124 -4.28 0.22 7.49
C LEU A 124 -4.13 -1.26 7.84
N GLN A 125 -4.37 -1.63 9.09
CA GLN A 125 -4.27 -3.03 9.55
C GLN A 125 -5.25 -3.95 8.79
N ARG A 126 -6.51 -3.53 8.63
CA ARG A 126 -7.53 -4.31 7.90
C ARG A 126 -7.15 -4.55 6.45
N GLU A 127 -6.55 -3.54 5.82
CA GLU A 127 -6.14 -3.59 4.42
C GLU A 127 -4.73 -4.15 4.21
N ASN A 128 -4.09 -4.67 5.28
CA ASN A 128 -2.74 -5.21 5.30
C ASN A 128 -1.65 -4.21 4.89
N TYR A 129 -1.76 -2.96 5.31
CA TYR A 129 -0.71 -1.94 5.19
C TYR A 129 -0.14 -1.59 6.58
N LYS A 130 1.06 -0.99 6.60
CA LYS A 130 1.73 -0.64 7.86
C LYS A 130 1.67 0.85 8.11
N LEU A 131 1.41 1.25 9.35
CA LEU A 131 1.55 2.63 9.77
C LEU A 131 3.04 2.99 9.82
N GLY A 132 3.38 4.12 9.19
CA GLY A 132 4.73 4.67 9.14
C GLY A 132 4.94 5.79 10.14
N ARG A 133 5.72 6.79 9.71
CA ARG A 133 5.98 7.99 10.48
C ARG A 133 4.72 8.83 10.56
N VAL A 134 4.40 9.28 11.77
CA VAL A 134 3.29 10.20 12.04
C VAL A 134 3.87 11.55 12.46
N LEU A 135 3.68 12.57 11.63
CA LEU A 135 4.03 13.96 11.95
C LEU A 135 2.79 14.70 12.43
N ARG A 136 2.91 15.47 13.50
CA ARG A 136 1.82 16.30 14.02
C ARG A 136 2.13 17.76 13.75
N VAL A 137 1.23 18.46 13.08
CA VAL A 137 1.43 19.86 12.67
C VAL A 137 0.27 20.71 13.20
N PRO A 138 0.56 21.75 14.02
CA PRO A 138 -0.44 22.71 14.45
C PRO A 138 -1.09 23.43 13.26
N ARG A 139 -2.43 23.50 13.24
CA ARG A 139 -3.20 24.20 12.21
C ARG A 139 -4.18 25.20 12.82
N PRO A 140 -4.11 26.49 12.45
CA PRO A 140 -5.16 27.46 12.77
C PRO A 140 -6.51 27.00 12.23
N GLY A 141 -7.53 26.94 13.10
CA GLY A 141 -8.89 26.53 12.73
C GLY A 141 -9.17 25.03 12.78
N ALA A 142 -8.17 24.17 13.05
CA ALA A 142 -8.43 22.76 13.33
C ALA A 142 -9.10 22.62 14.71
N THR A 143 -10.23 21.92 14.76
CA THR A 143 -10.97 21.63 16.00
C THR A 143 -10.51 20.31 16.64
N GLU A 144 -10.12 19.34 15.81
CA GLU A 144 -9.76 17.98 16.22
C GLU A 144 -8.54 17.48 15.44
N PRO A 145 -7.76 16.54 16.01
CA PRO A 145 -6.62 15.94 15.35
C PRO A 145 -7.07 14.96 14.25
N VAL A 146 -6.85 15.33 12.98
CA VAL A 146 -7.23 14.52 11.82
C VAL A 146 -6.06 14.38 10.84
N VAL A 147 -6.03 13.27 10.11
CA VAL A 147 -5.04 13.06 9.03
C VAL A 147 -5.31 14.06 7.92
N ASP A 148 -4.31 14.88 7.63
CA ASP A 148 -4.37 15.89 6.59
C ASP A 148 -3.56 15.52 5.35
N TYR A 149 -2.52 14.73 5.54
CA TYR A 149 -1.69 14.23 4.46
C TYR A 149 -1.35 12.76 4.72
N GLN A 150 -1.23 12.01 3.63
CA GLN A 150 -0.74 10.64 3.63
C GLN A 150 0.23 10.44 2.48
N ASN A 151 1.21 9.56 2.67
CA ASN A 151 2.09 9.07 1.63
C ASN A 151 2.31 7.56 1.82
N PRO A 152 2.01 6.70 0.84
CA PRO A 152 1.53 7.01 -0.51
C PRO A 152 0.15 7.66 -0.58
N VAL A 153 -0.11 8.37 -1.68
CA VAL A 153 -1.42 8.99 -1.96
C VAL A 153 -2.50 7.92 -2.14
N PRO A 154 -3.76 8.21 -1.75
CA PRO A 154 -4.82 7.22 -1.79
C PRO A 154 -5.14 6.76 -3.23
N GLY A 155 -5.47 5.48 -3.38
CA GLY A 155 -5.81 4.86 -4.67
C GLY A 155 -4.62 4.37 -5.49
N VAL A 156 -3.38 4.76 -5.14
CA VAL A 156 -2.18 4.20 -5.79
C VAL A 156 -2.08 2.71 -5.50
N GLU A 157 -1.73 1.93 -6.52
CA GLU A 157 -1.39 0.52 -6.34
C GLU A 157 -0.06 0.40 -5.62
N ALA A 158 -0.06 -0.32 -4.50
CA ALA A 158 1.14 -0.62 -3.74
C ALA A 158 1.09 -2.06 -3.21
N TYR A 159 2.26 -2.61 -2.94
CA TYR A 159 2.36 -3.90 -2.27
C TYR A 159 1.73 -3.82 -0.87
N LYS A 160 0.95 -4.84 -0.51
CA LYS A 160 0.50 -5.06 0.86
C LYS A 160 1.73 -5.13 1.77
N GLY A 161 1.64 -4.47 2.91
CA GLY A 161 2.72 -4.30 3.87
C GLY A 161 3.57 -3.06 3.63
N VAL A 162 3.32 -2.29 2.55
CA VAL A 162 3.95 -0.98 2.38
C VAL A 162 3.63 -0.08 3.57
N VAL A 163 4.59 0.75 3.93
CA VAL A 163 4.49 1.72 5.01
C VAL A 163 3.78 2.97 4.49
N VAL A 164 2.80 3.45 5.26
CA VAL A 164 2.05 4.68 4.97
C VAL A 164 2.35 5.71 6.05
N ASP A 165 3.06 6.77 5.64
CA ASP A 165 3.38 7.92 6.48
C ASP A 165 2.19 8.90 6.51
N LEU A 166 1.94 9.50 7.67
CA LEU A 166 0.81 10.41 7.89
C LEU A 166 1.29 11.75 8.44
N VAL A 167 0.60 12.83 8.04
CA VAL A 167 0.62 14.10 8.77
C VAL A 167 -0.76 14.32 9.38
N VAL A 168 -0.79 14.50 10.68
CA VAL A 168 -1.99 14.81 11.46
C VAL A 168 -2.00 16.31 11.73
N ALA A 169 -3.04 16.99 11.26
CA ALA A 169 -3.28 18.37 11.60
C ALA A 169 -3.92 18.42 12.99
N GLU A 170 -3.28 19.12 13.92
CA GLU A 170 -3.77 19.27 15.30
C GLU A 170 -4.19 20.71 15.55
N PRO A 171 -5.12 20.96 16.50
CA PRO A 171 -5.47 22.31 16.91
C PRO A 171 -4.21 23.08 17.30
N ALA A 172 -4.05 24.28 16.73
CA ALA A 172 -2.99 25.18 17.17
C ALA A 172 -3.10 25.43 18.67
N ALA A 173 -1.99 25.29 19.40
CA ALA A 173 -1.96 25.64 20.82
C ALA A 173 -2.46 27.08 20.96
N ALA A 174 -3.50 27.27 21.78
CA ALA A 174 -4.05 28.60 21.99
C ALA A 174 -2.94 29.51 22.54
N GLU A 175 -2.75 30.68 21.92
CA GLU A 175 -1.86 31.71 22.45
C GLU A 175 -2.43 32.17 23.80
N LEU A 176 -1.74 31.80 24.87
CA LEU A 176 -2.12 32.13 26.24
C LEU A 176 -1.42 33.42 26.65
N LEU A 177 -2.21 34.47 26.83
CA LEU A 177 -1.78 35.75 27.34
C LEU A 177 -2.01 35.83 28.84
N ARG A 178 -1.18 36.57 29.57
CA ARG A 178 -1.38 36.80 31.01
C ARG A 178 -2.36 37.94 31.22
N MET A 179 -3.33 37.74 32.09
CA MET A 179 -4.31 38.76 32.46
C MET A 179 -3.64 39.92 33.21
N PRO A 180 -3.71 41.17 32.72
CA PRO A 180 -3.24 42.33 33.47
C PRO A 180 -4.07 42.56 34.74
N ASP A 181 -3.48 43.22 35.74
CA ASP A 181 -4.25 43.75 36.87
C ASP A 181 -4.80 45.12 36.48
N LEU A 182 -6.12 45.18 36.33
CA LEU A 182 -6.87 46.37 35.94
C LEU A 182 -7.61 46.99 37.13
N ARG A 183 -7.54 46.38 38.32
CA ARG A 183 -8.23 46.89 39.51
C ARG A 183 -7.63 48.23 39.93
N GLY A 184 -8.48 49.19 40.25
CA GLY A 184 -8.08 50.56 40.58
C GLY A 184 -7.71 51.42 39.38
N VAL A 185 -7.67 50.87 38.17
CA VAL A 185 -7.37 51.61 36.94
C VAL A 185 -8.63 52.34 36.45
N PRO A 186 -8.53 53.58 35.93
CA PRO A 186 -9.65 54.26 35.27
C PRO A 186 -10.19 53.45 34.09
N LEU A 187 -11.52 53.38 33.95
CA LEU A 187 -12.18 52.51 32.97
C LEU A 187 -11.71 52.75 31.52
N TYR A 188 -11.40 53.99 31.15
CA TYR A 188 -10.90 54.29 29.81
C TYR A 188 -9.51 53.68 29.54
N GLN A 189 -8.61 53.70 30.54
CA GLN A 189 -7.28 53.10 30.43
C GLN A 189 -7.38 51.58 30.43
N ALA A 190 -8.27 51.01 31.27
CA ALA A 190 -8.53 49.58 31.28
C ALA A 190 -9.03 49.07 29.92
N ARG A 191 -9.90 49.83 29.25
CA ARG A 191 -10.37 49.52 27.89
C ARG A 191 -9.22 49.51 26.86
N GLN A 192 -8.31 50.48 26.93
CA GLN A 192 -7.14 50.53 26.06
C GLN A 192 -6.21 49.35 26.31
N ALA A 193 -5.85 49.08 27.57
CA ALA A 193 -4.99 47.95 27.94
C ALA A 193 -5.56 46.60 27.48
N ILE A 194 -6.88 46.42 27.57
CA ILE A 194 -7.59 45.24 27.07
C ILE A 194 -7.51 45.13 25.54
N ALA A 195 -7.74 46.23 24.82
CA ALA A 195 -7.68 46.26 23.36
C ALA A 195 -6.26 46.00 22.85
N ASP A 196 -5.26 46.62 23.46
CA ASP A 196 -3.83 46.45 23.12
C ASP A 196 -3.37 45.01 23.38
N ALA A 197 -3.88 44.38 24.45
CA ALA A 197 -3.63 42.97 24.74
C ALA A 197 -4.44 42.01 23.84
N GLY A 198 -5.33 42.51 22.97
CA GLY A 198 -6.10 41.69 22.04
C GLY A 198 -7.19 40.83 22.69
N PHE A 199 -7.70 41.24 23.86
CA PHE A 199 -8.82 40.57 24.53
C PHE A 199 -10.16 41.25 24.18
N VAL A 200 -11.26 40.51 24.37
CA VAL A 200 -12.62 41.01 24.07
C VAL A 200 -13.30 41.42 25.36
N LEU A 201 -13.64 42.71 25.52
CA LEU A 201 -14.36 43.21 26.68
C LEU A 201 -15.88 43.01 26.52
N ALA A 202 -16.51 42.35 27.50
CA ALA A 202 -17.97 42.30 27.64
C ALA A 202 -18.54 43.66 28.07
N PRO A 203 -19.88 43.87 27.98
CA PRO A 203 -20.51 45.06 28.55
C PRO A 203 -20.09 45.24 30.02
N VAL A 204 -19.66 46.45 30.36
CA VAL A 204 -19.17 46.77 31.70
C VAL A 204 -20.36 46.92 32.64
N THR A 205 -20.31 46.21 33.75
CA THR A 205 -21.29 46.32 34.83
C THR A 205 -20.89 47.46 35.74
N TYR A 206 -21.86 48.24 36.23
CA TYR A 206 -21.61 49.34 37.15
C TYR A 206 -22.17 49.03 38.54
N GLU A 207 -21.40 49.34 39.56
CA GLU A 207 -21.78 49.19 40.97
C GLU A 207 -21.70 50.53 41.68
N ARG A 208 -22.70 50.88 42.49
CA ARG A 208 -22.70 52.14 43.24
C ARG A 208 -21.82 52.00 44.46
N THR A 209 -20.86 52.91 44.62
CA THR A 209 -20.00 52.91 45.80
C THR A 209 -19.65 54.33 46.25
N ALA A 210 -19.59 54.53 47.56
CA ALA A 210 -19.16 55.79 48.16
C ALA A 210 -17.62 55.87 48.31
N THR A 211 -16.90 54.76 48.15
CA THR A 211 -15.48 54.65 48.50
C THR A 211 -14.53 54.82 47.32
N ALA A 212 -15.00 54.65 46.08
CA ALA A 212 -14.19 54.79 44.87
C ALA A 212 -14.62 56.00 44.03
N ALA A 213 -13.66 56.63 43.36
CA ALA A 213 -13.97 57.64 42.34
C ALA A 213 -14.82 57.00 41.22
N PRO A 214 -15.73 57.76 40.57
CA PRO A 214 -16.57 57.20 39.49
C PRO A 214 -15.72 56.72 38.31
N ASN A 215 -16.18 55.66 37.62
CA ASN A 215 -15.54 55.04 36.45
C ASN A 215 -14.17 54.42 36.73
N VAL A 216 -13.98 53.83 37.90
CA VAL A 216 -12.77 53.06 38.27
C VAL A 216 -13.12 51.58 38.32
N VAL A 217 -12.25 50.71 37.80
CA VAL A 217 -12.46 49.26 37.85
C VAL A 217 -12.37 48.77 39.29
N LEU A 218 -13.46 48.19 39.78
CA LEU A 218 -13.57 47.58 41.11
C LEU A 218 -13.14 46.12 41.09
N SER A 219 -13.59 45.38 40.07
CA SER A 219 -13.27 43.97 39.91
C SER A 219 -13.15 43.60 38.43
N GLN A 220 -12.45 42.49 38.20
CA GLN A 220 -12.24 41.90 36.88
C GLN A 220 -12.44 40.39 36.97
N ASP A 221 -12.97 39.81 35.91
CA ASP A 221 -12.98 38.37 35.68
C ASP A 221 -12.54 38.13 34.23
N PRO A 222 -11.47 37.34 33.98
CA PRO A 222 -10.70 36.54 34.93
C PRO A 222 -9.71 37.33 35.82
N PRO A 223 -9.24 36.75 36.94
CA PRO A 223 -8.38 37.44 37.90
C PRO A 223 -6.98 37.73 37.33
N PRO A 224 -6.27 38.72 37.90
CA PRO A 224 -4.92 39.09 37.46
C PRO A 224 -3.95 37.90 37.46
N GLY A 225 -3.06 37.84 36.46
CA GLY A 225 -2.05 36.80 36.31
C GLY A 225 -2.56 35.46 35.76
N ARG A 226 -3.88 35.26 35.63
CA ARG A 226 -4.44 34.09 34.96
C ARG A 226 -4.02 34.04 33.49
N ARG A 227 -3.76 32.84 32.98
CA ARG A 227 -3.53 32.61 31.55
C ARG A 227 -4.87 32.49 30.82
N ILE A 228 -5.08 33.35 29.84
CA ILE A 228 -6.34 33.53 29.10
C ILE A 228 -6.04 33.38 27.61
N ARG A 229 -6.96 32.78 26.84
CA ARG A 229 -6.80 32.67 25.39
C ARG A 229 -7.04 34.02 24.73
N LYS A 230 -6.26 34.32 23.68
CA LYS A 230 -6.56 35.47 22.80
C LYS A 230 -8.00 35.39 22.28
N GLY A 231 -8.77 36.46 22.42
CA GLY A 231 -10.19 36.50 22.04
C GLY A 231 -11.20 36.00 23.08
N GLU A 232 -10.76 35.55 24.26
CA GLU A 232 -11.66 35.21 25.39
C GLU A 232 -12.36 36.48 25.93
N ARG A 233 -13.58 36.32 26.47
CA ARG A 233 -14.38 37.43 26.99
C ARG A 233 -13.92 37.80 28.40
N LEU A 234 -13.73 39.09 28.62
CA LEU A 234 -13.39 39.68 29.91
C LEU A 234 -14.58 40.46 30.47
N GLU A 235 -14.84 40.32 31.75
CA GLU A 235 -15.86 41.07 32.47
C GLU A 235 -15.21 42.05 33.44
N LEU A 236 -15.72 43.27 33.48
CA LEU A 236 -15.29 44.31 34.41
C LEU A 236 -16.51 44.85 35.17
N VAL A 237 -16.31 45.10 36.46
CA VAL A 237 -17.22 45.91 37.27
C VAL A 237 -16.55 47.25 37.54
N ALA A 238 -17.22 48.35 37.23
CA ALA A 238 -16.73 49.70 37.46
C ALA A 238 -17.59 50.45 38.47
N SER A 239 -16.99 51.39 39.19
CA SER A 239 -17.69 52.24 40.14
C SER A 239 -18.61 53.25 39.45
N SER A 240 -19.78 53.46 40.05
CA SER A 240 -20.73 54.52 39.75
C SER A 240 -21.12 55.26 41.02
N ARG A 241 -21.64 56.49 40.88
CA ARG A 241 -22.18 57.28 42.00
C ARG A 241 -23.67 57.02 42.17
#